data_AF-A0A0Q6XLC3-F1
#
_entry.id   AF-A0A0Q6XLC3-F1
#
_cell.length_a   1.000
_cell.length_b   1.000
_cell.length_c   1.000
_cell.angle_alpha   90.00
_cell.angle_beta   90.00
_cell.angle_gamma   90.00
#
_symmetry.space_group_name_H-M   'P 1'
#
loop_
_entity.id
_entity.type
_entity.pdbx_description
1 polymer ?
#
loop_
_entity_poly.entity_id
_entity_poly.type
_entity_poly.pdbx_seq_one_letter_code
_entity_poly.pdbx_strand_id
1 'polypeptide(L)' 'MQTSDTLAIANPFALMLNPAEVFQAIGRSDRLERLQRRVCRPLDKPLIAHVPADFSDYDHAIDAEPETDE' A
#
# COMPACT_ATOMS: atom_id res chain seq x y z
N MET A 1 24.39 -4.08 22.49
CA MET A 1 23.00 -4.11 23.01
C MET A 1 22.08 -3.66 21.89
N GLN A 2 21.78 -4.58 20.96
CA GLN A 2 20.95 -4.37 19.77
C GLN A 2 19.76 -5.33 19.88
N THR A 3 18.70 -4.90 20.55
CA THR A 3 17.46 -5.68 20.71
C THR A 3 16.27 -5.06 19.96
N SER A 4 16.46 -3.87 19.37
CA SER A 4 15.38 -3.13 18.70
C SER A 4 15.13 -3.56 17.26
N ASP A 5 16.15 -4.07 16.54
CA ASP A 5 15.99 -4.47 15.13
C ASP A 5 15.09 -5.70 14.96
N THR A 6 15.11 -6.63 15.92
CA THR A 6 14.31 -7.88 15.83
C THR A 6 12.81 -7.62 16.04
N LEU A 7 12.43 -6.59 16.81
CA LEU A 7 11.04 -6.24 17.06
C LEU A 7 10.37 -5.57 15.85
N ALA A 8 11.13 -4.81 15.05
CA ALA A 8 10.65 -4.23 13.80
C ALA A 8 10.36 -5.31 12.73
N ILE A 9 11.07 -6.45 12.77
CA ILE A 9 10.80 -7.61 11.89
C ILE A 9 9.49 -8.31 12.29
N ALA A 10 9.07 -8.21 13.55
CA ALA A 10 7.92 -8.95 14.09
C ALA A 10 6.57 -8.23 13.98
N ASN A 11 6.55 -6.91 13.72
CA ASN A 11 5.30 -6.16 13.66
C ASN A 11 5.19 -5.33 12.37
N PRO A 12 4.34 -5.74 11.41
CA PRO A 12 4.19 -5.05 10.12
C PRO A 12 3.63 -3.63 10.26
N PHE A 13 3.02 -3.30 11.40
CA PHE A 13 2.45 -1.97 11.68
C PHE A 13 3.31 -1.12 12.60
N ALA A 14 4.48 -1.60 13.03
CA ALA A 14 5.40 -0.79 13.85
C ALA A 14 5.73 0.56 13.16
N LEU A 15 5.79 0.56 11.83
CA LEU A 15 5.99 1.76 11.01
C LEU A 15 4.85 2.79 11.12
N MET A 16 3.63 2.34 11.42
CA MET A 16 2.45 3.21 11.61
C MET A 16 2.36 3.75 13.04
N LEU A 17 2.85 2.99 14.02
CA LEU A 17 2.78 3.36 15.44
C LEU A 17 3.82 4.41 15.84
N ASN A 18 4.99 4.39 15.21
CA ASN A 18 6.05 5.36 15.49
C ASN A 18 6.83 5.74 14.22
N PRO A 19 6.28 6.66 13.40
CA PRO A 19 6.92 7.06 12.15
C PRO A 19 8.26 7.76 12.37
N ALA A 20 8.48 8.43 13.50
CA ALA A 20 9.70 9.18 13.78
C ALA A 20 10.94 8.28 13.89
N GLU A 21 10.80 7.10 14.49
CA GLU A 21 11.89 6.12 14.58
C GLU A 21 12.30 5.58 13.20
N VAL A 22 11.33 5.40 12.31
CA VAL A 22 11.57 4.95 10.93
C VAL A 22 12.38 6.00 10.18
N PHE A 23 12.01 7.27 10.25
CA PHE A 23 12.76 8.34 9.59
C PHE A 23 14.19 8.48 10.13
N GLN A 24 14.39 8.32 11.44
CA GLN A 24 15.74 8.29 12.01
C GLN A 24 16.56 7.10 11.50
N ALA A 25 15.95 5.90 11.40
CA ALA A 25 16.63 4.73 10.86
C ALA A 25 17.00 4.91 9.38
N ILE A 26 16.11 5.49 8.58
CA ILE A 26 16.35 5.84 7.18
C ILE A 26 17.52 6.83 7.06
N GLY A 27 17.55 7.89 7.88
CA GLY A 27 18.61 8.89 7.86
C GLY A 27 20.00 8.36 8.29
N ARG A 28 20.07 7.23 8.99
CA ARG A 28 21.34 6.55 9.32
C ARG A 28 21.83 5.63 8.17
N SER A 29 21.04 5.44 7.12
CA SER A 29 21.35 4.53 6.01
C SER A 29 21.58 5.30 4.72
N ASP A 30 22.85 5.45 4.31
CA ASP A 30 23.23 6.12 3.06
C ASP A 30 22.51 5.56 1.83
N ARG A 31 22.23 4.25 1.81
CA ARG A 31 21.53 3.59 0.69
C ARG A 31 20.06 3.99 0.64
N LEU A 32 19.36 4.04 1.78
CA LEU A 32 17.96 4.44 1.86
C LEU A 32 17.78 5.95 1.70
N GLU A 33 18.71 6.75 2.23
CA GLU A 33 18.75 8.19 2.04
C GLU A 33 18.83 8.56 0.54
N ARG A 34 19.65 7.84 -0.24
CA ARG A 34 19.71 8.03 -1.70
C ARG A 34 18.40 7.66 -2.41
N LEU A 35 17.58 6.76 -1.85
CA LEU A 35 16.30 6.37 -2.43
C LEU A 35 15.28 7.52 -2.35
N GLN A 36 15.33 8.34 -1.30
CA GLN A 36 14.47 9.53 -1.13
C GLN A 36 14.61 10.54 -2.28
N ARG A 37 15.77 10.57 -2.96
CA ARG A 37 16.02 11.45 -4.12
C ARG A 37 15.24 11.03 -5.37
N ARG A 38 14.73 9.80 -5.40
CA ARG A 38 13.89 9.32 -6.51
C ARG A 38 12.46 9.67 -6.19
N VAL A 39 11.78 10.38 -7.09
CA VAL A 39 10.34 10.64 -6.95
C VAL A 39 9.64 9.28 -7.05
N CYS A 40 9.21 8.74 -5.92
CA CYS A 40 8.41 7.52 -5.89
C CYS A 40 7.01 7.91 -6.36
N ARG A 41 6.63 7.33 -7.49
CA ARG A 41 5.37 7.58 -8.21
C ARG A 41 4.51 6.31 -8.23
N PRO A 42 4.22 5.71 -7.04
CA PRO A 42 3.65 4.36 -6.97
C PRO A 42 2.25 4.28 -7.60
N LEU A 43 1.56 5.41 -7.74
CA LEU A 43 0.21 5.51 -8.30
C LEU A 43 0.15 6.28 -9.62
N ASP A 44 1.26 6.78 -10.16
CA ASP A 44 1.23 7.55 -11.42
C ASP A 44 0.95 6.68 -12.65
N LYS A 45 1.12 5.36 -12.52
CA LYS A 45 0.59 4.38 -13.46
C LYS A 45 -0.29 3.43 -12.65
N PRO A 46 -1.57 3.75 -12.44
CA PRO A 46 -2.48 2.76 -11.91
C PRO A 46 -2.49 1.59 -12.89
N LEU A 47 -1.80 0.51 -12.52
CA LEU A 47 -1.90 -0.80 -13.19
C LEU A 47 -3.22 -1.45 -12.76
N ILE A 48 -4.32 -0.70 -12.80
CA ILE A 48 -5.64 -1.28 -12.71
C ILE A 48 -5.78 -2.00 -14.03
N ALA A 49 -5.53 -3.31 -14.02
CA ALA A 49 -5.82 -4.15 -15.16
C ALA A 49 -7.27 -3.87 -15.56
N HIS A 50 -7.52 -3.63 -16.85
CA HIS A 50 -8.88 -3.63 -17.35
C HIS A 50 -9.52 -4.93 -16.89
N VAL A 51 -10.56 -4.79 -16.09
CA VAL A 51 -11.36 -5.90 -15.59
C VAL A 51 -11.79 -6.72 -16.81
N PRO A 52 -11.56 -8.05 -16.86
CA PRO A 52 -12.02 -8.86 -17.99
C PRO A 52 -13.52 -8.65 -18.15
N ALA A 53 -13.98 -8.55 -19.41
CA ALA A 53 -15.36 -8.17 -19.75
C ALA A 53 -16.40 -8.95 -18.93
N ASP A 54 -16.12 -10.23 -18.66
CA ASP A 54 -16.94 -11.13 -17.85
C ASP A 54 -17.36 -10.54 -16.49
N PHE A 55 -16.52 -9.77 -15.79
CA PHE A 55 -16.89 -9.14 -14.50
C PHE A 55 -17.75 -7.88 -14.68
N SER A 56 -17.55 -7.13 -15.77
CA SER A 56 -18.40 -5.98 -16.10
C SER A 56 -19.83 -6.42 -16.39
N ASP A 57 -19.99 -7.61 -16.98
CA ASP A 57 -21.30 -8.19 -17.28
C ASP A 57 -22.07 -8.55 -16.00
N TYR A 58 -21.39 -9.02 -14.95
CA TYR A 58 -22.02 -9.30 -13.64
C TYR A 58 -22.47 -8.02 -12.94
N ASP A 59 -21.64 -6.98 -12.92
CA ASP A 59 -22.01 -5.68 -12.33
C ASP A 59 -23.23 -5.10 -13.06
N HIS A 60 -23.24 -5.14 -14.40
CA HIS A 60 -24.39 -4.72 -15.20
C HIS A 60 -25.64 -5.55 -14.96
N ALA A 61 -25.51 -6.86 -14.73
CA ALA A 61 -26.65 -7.72 -14.42
C ALA A 61 -27.28 -7.35 -13.07
N ILE A 62 -26.46 -7.06 -12.06
CA ILE A 62 -26.92 -6.62 -10.74
C ILE A 62 -27.60 -5.25 -10.83
N ASP A 63 -26.98 -4.29 -11.52
CA ASP A 63 -27.55 -2.94 -11.71
C ASP A 63 -28.87 -2.97 -12.51
N ALA A 64 -29.07 -3.99 -13.35
CA ALA A 64 -30.29 -4.18 -14.15
C ALA A 64 -31.39 -4.92 -13.38
N GLU A 65 -31.11 -5.51 -12.22
CA GLU A 65 -32.17 -6.07 -11.38
C GLU A 65 -33.03 -4.93 -10.83
N PRO A 66 -34.36 -5.00 -11.00
CA PRO A 66 -35.24 -4.01 -10.41
C PRO A 66 -35.16 -4.12 -8.89
N GLU A 67 -34.88 -3.01 -8.21
CA GLU A 67 -34.98 -2.94 -6.74
C GLU A 67 -36.40 -3.38 -6.34
N THR A 68 -36.48 -4.55 -5.72
CA THR A 68 -37.73 -5.04 -5.15
C THR A 68 -37.94 -4.36 -3.81
N ASP A 69 -38.90 -3.43 -3.77
CA ASP A 69 -39.44 -2.87 -2.53
C ASP A 69 -40.23 -3.97 -1.79
N GLU A 70 -39.57 -4.78 -0.96
CA GLU A 70 -40.24 -5.57 0.10
C GLU A 70 -40.27 -4.79 1.43
#